data_AF-A0A165QJ76-F1
#
_entry.id   AF-A0A165QJ76-F1
#
_cell.length_a   1.000
_cell.length_b   1.000
_cell.length_c   1.000
_cell.angle_alpha   90.00
_cell.angle_beta   90.00
_cell.angle_gamma   90.00
#
_symmetry.space_group_name_H-M   'P 1'
#
loop_
_entity.id
_entity.type
_entity.pdbx_description
1 polymer ?
#
loop_
_entity_poly.entity_id
_entity_poly.type
_entity_poly.pdbx_seq_one_letter_code
_entity_poly.pdbx_strand_id
1 'polypeptide(L)'
;MLNLNPNVQTEYFCDDERKAIMVYRYHCKECLFCLSEKQAIYFKKFYICMQCIQSLPALQVFLARVERERASERNKKEYTSRRKKSLARLHQAMKENPRASQKELAQILGCSPAWVSKLIRGL
;
A
#
# COMPACT_ATOMS: atom_id res chain seq x y z
N MET A 1 -21.07 32.03 25.75
CA MET A 1 -19.63 32.36 25.69
C MET A 1 -19.01 31.63 24.51
N LEU A 2 -18.09 32.27 23.78
CA LEU A 2 -17.53 31.75 22.51
C LEU A 2 -16.52 30.58 22.66
N ASN A 3 -16.31 30.04 23.87
CA ASN A 3 -15.39 28.93 24.17
C ASN A 3 -14.03 29.02 23.46
N LEU A 4 -13.48 30.22 23.35
CA LEU A 4 -12.15 30.45 22.81
C LEU A 4 -11.11 30.11 23.88
N ASN A 5 -10.06 29.37 23.50
CA ASN A 5 -8.95 29.06 24.40
C ASN A 5 -8.19 30.37 24.72
N PRO A 6 -7.90 30.69 25.99
CA PRO A 6 -7.02 31.80 26.32
C PRO A 6 -5.68 31.62 25.61
N ASN A 7 -5.17 32.70 24.99
CA ASN A 7 -3.93 32.76 24.18
C ASN A 7 -4.04 32.38 22.70
N VAL A 8 -5.24 32.47 22.10
CA VAL A 8 -5.40 32.35 20.64
C VAL A 8 -5.53 33.72 20.00
N GLN A 9 -4.67 34.03 19.03
CA GLN A 9 -4.78 35.25 18.23
C GLN A 9 -6.06 35.20 17.39
N THR A 10 -6.93 36.20 17.60
CA THR A 10 -8.28 36.24 17.03
C THR A 10 -8.57 37.64 16.51
N GLU A 11 -9.20 37.72 15.35
CA GLU A 11 -9.74 38.93 14.76
C GLU A 11 -11.26 38.96 14.90
N TYR A 12 -11.78 40.16 15.13
CA TYR A 12 -13.21 40.41 15.29
C TYR A 12 -13.66 41.38 14.20
N PHE A 13 -14.71 41.00 13.48
CA PHE A 13 -15.34 41.84 12.47
C PHE A 13 -16.79 42.09 12.88
N CYS A 14 -17.16 43.36 12.98
CA CYS A 14 -18.53 43.78 13.23
C CYS A 14 -19.25 43.99 11.89
N ASP A 15 -20.41 43.38 11.76
CA ASP A 15 -21.35 43.64 10.67
C ASP A 15 -22.62 44.27 11.28
N ASP A 16 -22.69 45.60 11.20
CA ASP A 16 -23.77 46.39 11.78
C ASP A 16 -25.10 46.15 11.06
N GLU A 17 -25.08 45.86 9.76
CA GLU A 17 -26.28 45.56 8.97
C GLU A 17 -26.91 44.23 9.40
N ARG A 18 -26.07 43.19 9.55
CA ARG A 18 -26.51 41.87 9.98
C ARG A 18 -26.63 41.72 11.49
N LYS A 19 -26.25 42.76 12.24
CA LYS A 19 -26.16 42.74 13.71
C LYS A 19 -25.38 41.52 14.22
N ALA A 20 -24.27 41.23 13.57
CA ALA A 20 -23.48 40.04 13.81
C ALA A 20 -22.00 40.38 14.05
N ILE A 21 -21.34 39.58 14.89
CA ILE A 21 -19.89 39.64 15.08
C ILE A 21 -19.30 38.35 14.50
N MET A 22 -18.46 38.49 13.49
CA MET A 22 -17.66 37.38 12.96
C MET A 22 -16.36 37.30 13.73
N VAL A 23 -15.98 36.09 14.12
CA VAL A 23 -14.77 35.82 14.89
C VAL A 23 -13.85 34.94 14.04
N TYR A 24 -12.69 35.47 13.67
CA TYR A 24 -11.71 34.77 12.86
C TYR A 24 -10.50 34.38 13.71
N ARG A 25 -10.25 33.08 13.83
CA ARG A 25 -9.08 32.55 14.56
C ARG A 25 -7.89 32.44 13.60
N TYR A 26 -6.76 33.00 14.01
CA TYR A 26 -5.50 32.74 13.32
C TYR A 26 -4.98 31.34 13.66
N HIS A 27 -4.96 30.48 12.65
CA HIS A 27 -4.42 29.13 12.78
C HIS A 27 -2.89 29.16 12.53
N CYS A 28 -2.10 29.15 13.59
CA CYS A 28 -0.63 29.10 13.50
C CYS A 28 -0.14 27.67 13.71
N LYS A 29 0.28 26.99 12.62
CA LYS A 29 0.99 25.69 12.62
C LYS A 29 0.33 24.54 13.42
N GLU A 30 -0.95 24.66 13.74
CA GLU A 30 -1.71 23.66 14.49
C GLU A 30 -2.46 22.69 13.57
N CYS A 31 -2.61 21.43 14.01
CA CYS A 31 -3.42 20.45 13.29
C CYS A 31 -4.86 20.94 13.12
N LEU A 32 -5.37 20.93 11.89
CA LEU A 32 -6.74 21.33 11.56
C LEU A 32 -7.81 20.57 12.36
N PHE A 33 -7.56 19.31 12.72
CA PHE A 33 -8.56 18.45 13.36
C PHE A 33 -8.51 18.49 14.88
N CYS A 34 -7.31 18.40 15.46
CA CYS A 34 -7.16 18.29 16.92
C CYS A 34 -6.54 19.52 17.58
N LEU A 35 -6.19 20.55 16.80
CA LEU A 35 -5.57 21.80 17.25
C LEU A 35 -4.24 21.58 18.00
N SER A 36 -3.62 20.41 17.85
CA SER A 36 -2.31 20.10 18.40
C SER A 36 -1.21 20.70 17.54
N GLU A 37 -0.23 21.33 18.18
CA GLU A 37 1.00 21.83 17.54
C GLU A 37 2.03 20.73 17.26
N LYS A 38 1.78 19.49 17.72
CA LYS A 38 2.76 18.40 17.61
C LYS A 38 2.70 17.73 16.23
N GLN A 39 3.87 17.65 15.59
CA GLN A 39 4.14 16.79 14.43
C GLN A 39 3.12 16.97 13.28
N ALA A 40 2.77 18.22 12.98
CA ALA A 40 1.84 18.56 11.91
C ALA A 40 2.55 18.77 10.57
N ILE A 41 2.03 18.12 9.52
CA ILE A 41 2.53 18.20 8.14
C ILE A 41 1.67 19.22 7.39
N TYR A 42 2.30 20.08 6.58
CA TYR A 42 1.59 21.04 5.74
C TYR A 42 1.02 20.39 4.48
N PHE A 43 -0.29 20.47 4.29
CA PHE A 43 -1.01 19.93 3.15
C PHE A 43 -2.20 20.84 2.77
N LYS A 44 -2.24 21.28 1.50
CA LYS A 44 -3.33 22.12 0.94
C LYS A 44 -3.75 23.29 1.84
N LYS A 45 -2.77 24.08 2.31
CA LYS A 45 -2.96 25.23 3.21
C LYS A 45 -3.30 24.91 4.67
N PHE A 46 -3.38 23.64 5.04
CA PHE A 46 -3.65 23.21 6.40
C PHE A 46 -2.47 22.44 6.98
N TYR A 47 -2.31 22.50 8.30
CA TYR A 47 -1.41 21.60 9.02
C TYR A 47 -2.22 20.42 9.55
N ILE A 48 -1.72 19.20 9.43
CA ILE A 48 -2.40 17.98 9.89
C ILE A 48 -1.38 17.08 10.59
N CYS A 49 -1.64 16.70 11.85
CA CYS A 49 -0.74 15.79 12.57
C CYS A 49 -0.88 14.34 12.09
N MET A 50 0.20 13.57 12.26
CA MET A 50 0.24 12.16 11.86
C MET A 50 -0.85 11.31 12.50
N GLN A 51 -1.19 11.59 13.76
CA GLN A 51 -2.27 10.88 14.46
C GLN A 51 -3.62 11.04 13.74
N CYS A 52 -3.96 12.28 13.35
CA CYS A 52 -5.19 12.55 12.62
C CYS A 52 -5.18 11.98 11.20
N ILE A 53 -4.03 11.97 10.53
CA ILE A 53 -3.88 11.32 9.20
C ILE A 53 -4.14 9.82 9.34
N GLN A 54 -3.55 9.17 10.33
CA GLN A 54 -3.68 7.73 10.56
C GLN A 54 -5.07 7.32 11.03
N SER A 55 -5.82 8.21 11.70
CA SER A 55 -7.21 7.94 12.08
C SER A 55 -8.20 8.02 10.91
N LEU A 56 -7.79 8.44 9.71
CA LEU A 56 -8.69 8.53 8.55
C LEU A 56 -9.08 7.12 8.07
N PRO A 57 -10.37 6.74 8.10
CA PRO A 57 -10.80 5.40 7.67
C PRO A 57 -10.43 5.10 6.21
N ALA A 58 -10.52 6.10 5.33
CA ALA A 58 -10.17 5.97 3.92
C ALA A 58 -8.68 5.62 3.71
N LEU A 59 -7.78 6.14 4.56
CA LEU A 59 -6.36 5.82 4.48
C LEU A 59 -6.13 4.33 4.81
N GLN A 60 -6.83 3.79 5.79
CA GLN A 60 -6.71 2.39 6.18
C GLN A 60 -7.13 1.44 5.04
N VAL A 61 -8.24 1.76 4.37
CA VAL A 61 -8.69 1.00 3.19
C VAL A 61 -7.67 1.06 2.05
N PHE A 62 -7.09 2.25 1.81
CA PHE A 62 -6.05 2.43 0.80
C PHE A 62 -4.79 1.62 1.12
N LEU A 63 -4.29 1.68 2.36
CA LEU A 63 -3.10 0.94 2.78
C LEU A 63 -3.30 -0.57 2.66
N ALA A 64 -4.44 -1.09 3.12
CA ALA A 64 -4.78 -2.51 3.00
C ALA A 64 -4.87 -2.98 1.53
N ARG A 65 -5.27 -2.10 0.61
CA ARG A 65 -5.24 -2.40 -0.83
C ARG A 65 -3.80 -2.47 -1.34
N VAL A 66 -2.97 -1.48 -1.03
CA VAL A 66 -1.55 -1.43 -1.46
C VAL A 66 -0.78 -2.64 -0.94
N GLU A 67 -1.03 -3.06 0.30
CA GLU A 67 -0.39 -4.24 0.88
C GLU A 67 -0.77 -5.53 0.15
N ARG A 68 -2.04 -5.72 -0.20
CA ARG A 68 -2.50 -6.86 -1.00
C ARG A 68 -1.87 -6.88 -2.39
N GLU A 69 -1.77 -5.74 -3.04
CA GLU A 69 -1.13 -5.61 -4.35
C GLU A 69 0.35 -6.01 -4.26
N ARG A 70 1.08 -5.48 -3.27
CA ARG A 70 2.50 -5.83 -3.02
C ARG A 70 2.70 -7.32 -2.72
N ALA A 71 1.82 -7.93 -1.92
CA ALA A 71 1.88 -9.36 -1.62
C ALA A 71 1.66 -10.21 -2.89
N SER A 72 0.72 -9.80 -3.75
CA SER A 72 0.44 -10.49 -5.01
C SER A 72 1.65 -10.45 -5.97
N GLU A 73 2.36 -9.33 -6.03
CA GLU A 73 3.56 -9.19 -6.85
C GLU A 73 4.72 -10.03 -6.34
N ARG A 74 4.92 -10.09 -5.01
CA ARG A 74 5.93 -10.97 -4.39
C ARG A 74 5.67 -12.43 -4.73
N ASN A 75 4.42 -12.88 -4.58
CA ASN A 75 4.01 -14.24 -4.91
C ASN A 75 4.20 -14.56 -6.40
N LYS A 76 3.87 -13.62 -7.30
CA LYS A 76 4.13 -13.77 -8.74
C LYS A 76 5.62 -13.91 -9.03
N LYS A 77 6.46 -13.04 -8.48
CA LYS A 77 7.93 -13.10 -8.66
C LYS A 77 8.50 -14.43 -8.15
N GLU A 78 8.04 -14.89 -6.99
CA GLU A 78 8.46 -16.18 -6.43
C GLU A 78 8.02 -17.37 -7.31
N TYR A 79 6.75 -17.37 -7.76
CA TYR A 79 6.24 -18.40 -8.67
C TYR A 79 7.05 -18.47 -9.98
N THR A 80 7.34 -17.31 -10.59
CA THR A 80 8.16 -17.22 -11.80
C THR A 80 9.58 -17.75 -11.55
N SER A 81 10.19 -17.40 -10.42
CA SER A 81 11.53 -17.89 -10.04
C SER A 81 11.56 -19.42 -9.88
N ARG A 82 10.59 -19.98 -9.14
CA ARG A 82 10.45 -21.43 -8.99
C ARG A 82 10.24 -22.13 -10.34
N ARG A 83 9.36 -21.59 -11.20
CA ARG A 83 9.11 -22.13 -12.55
C ARG A 83 10.38 -22.12 -13.42
N LYS A 84 11.19 -21.06 -13.39
CA LYS A 84 12.46 -20.99 -14.14
C LYS A 84 13.44 -22.08 -13.70
N LYS A 85 13.59 -22.29 -12.38
CA LYS A 85 14.44 -23.38 -11.85
C LYS A 85 13.95 -24.76 -12.30
N SER A 86 12.63 -24.97 -12.28
CA SER A 86 12.00 -26.20 -12.74
C SER A 86 12.23 -26.46 -14.24
N LEU A 87 12.12 -25.43 -15.09
CA LEU A 87 12.41 -25.54 -16.52
C LEU A 87 13.89 -25.85 -16.77
N ALA A 88 14.81 -25.21 -16.05
CA ALA A 88 16.24 -25.49 -16.19
C ALA A 88 16.58 -26.96 -15.86
N ARG A 89 16.00 -27.50 -14.78
CA ARG A 89 16.15 -28.92 -14.42
C ARG A 89 15.58 -29.86 -15.48
N LEU A 90 14.43 -29.51 -16.07
CA LEU A 90 13.83 -30.29 -17.14
C LEU A 90 14.72 -30.30 -18.40
N HIS A 91 15.24 -29.14 -18.82
CA HIS A 91 16.18 -29.07 -19.94
C HIS A 91 17.42 -29.93 -19.74
N GLN A 92 17.98 -29.91 -18.52
CA GLN A 92 19.13 -30.74 -18.19
C GLN A 92 18.80 -32.23 -18.32
N ALA A 93 17.66 -32.66 -17.75
CA ALA A 93 17.24 -34.06 -17.82
C ALA A 93 16.97 -34.52 -19.27
N MET A 94 16.40 -33.66 -20.12
CA MET A 94 16.20 -33.94 -21.55
C MET A 94 17.53 -34.06 -22.31
N LYS A 95 18.55 -33.25 -21.95
CA LYS A 95 19.88 -33.29 -22.56
C LYS A 95 20.64 -34.57 -22.19
N GLU A 96 20.56 -34.96 -20.92
CA GLU A 96 21.19 -36.18 -20.39
C GLU A 96 20.48 -37.45 -20.87
N ASN A 97 19.18 -37.37 -21.15
CA ASN A 97 18.34 -38.52 -21.51
C ASN A 97 17.51 -38.22 -22.78
N PRO A 98 18.15 -38.14 -23.96
CA PRO A 98 17.48 -37.67 -25.19
C PRO A 98 16.39 -38.60 -25.72
N ARG A 99 16.33 -39.86 -25.26
CA ARG A 99 15.29 -40.84 -25.62
C ARG A 99 14.25 -41.06 -24.52
N ALA A 100 14.38 -40.39 -23.37
CA ALA A 100 13.45 -40.58 -22.26
C ALA A 100 12.08 -39.97 -22.59
N SER A 101 11.03 -40.75 -22.36
CA SER A 101 9.65 -40.32 -22.39
C SER A 101 9.35 -39.34 -21.24
N GLN A 102 8.24 -38.61 -21.34
CA GLN A 102 7.81 -37.70 -20.26
C GLN A 102 7.60 -38.41 -18.92
N LYS A 103 7.22 -39.70 -18.95
CA LYS A 103 7.03 -40.52 -17.76
C LYS A 103 8.38 -40.84 -17.09
N GLU A 104 9.39 -41.17 -17.89
CA GLU A 104 10.75 -41.44 -17.40
C GLU A 104 11.42 -40.15 -16.89
N LEU A 105 11.27 -39.03 -17.61
CA LEU A 105 11.74 -37.72 -17.14
C LEU A 105 11.07 -37.32 -15.81
N ALA A 106 9.79 -37.64 -15.63
CA ALA A 106 9.08 -37.39 -14.37
C ALA A 106 9.64 -38.22 -13.21
N GLN A 107 10.00 -39.48 -13.47
CA GLN A 107 10.67 -40.34 -12.48
C GLN A 107 12.06 -39.80 -12.12
N ILE A 108 12.88 -39.41 -13.11
CA ILE A 108 14.21 -38.82 -12.91
C ILE A 108 14.13 -37.53 -12.10
N LEU A 109 13.14 -36.68 -12.37
CA LEU A 109 12.97 -35.38 -11.70
C LEU A 109 12.24 -35.48 -10.35
N GLY A 110 11.71 -36.65 -10.00
CA GLY A 110 10.94 -36.87 -8.76
C GLY A 110 9.62 -36.09 -8.72
N CYS A 111 8.94 -35.94 -9.86
CA CYS A 111 7.71 -35.16 -9.99
C CYS A 111 6.63 -35.92 -10.77
N SER A 112 5.41 -35.38 -10.85
CA SER A 112 4.34 -36.04 -11.61
C SER A 112 4.50 -35.87 -13.12
N PRO A 113 4.11 -36.86 -13.95
CA PRO A 113 4.10 -36.73 -15.41
C PRO A 113 3.26 -35.55 -15.92
N ALA A 114 2.16 -35.24 -15.22
CA ALA A 114 1.31 -34.08 -15.53
C ALA A 114 2.05 -32.75 -15.34
N TRP A 115 2.93 -32.65 -14.34
CA TRP A 115 3.73 -31.46 -14.11
C TRP A 115 4.81 -31.29 -15.19
N VAL A 116 5.44 -32.37 -15.63
CA VAL A 116 6.36 -32.37 -16.79
C VAL A 116 5.62 -31.91 -18.05
N SER A 117 4.44 -32.46 -18.34
CA SER A 117 3.61 -32.03 -19.47
C SER A 117 3.28 -30.54 -19.42
N LYS A 118 2.94 -30.01 -18.23
CA LYS A 118 2.67 -28.58 -18.01
C LYS A 118 3.91 -27.69 -18.19
N LEU A 119 5.10 -28.18 -17.86
CA LEU A 119 6.35 -27.46 -18.11
C LEU A 119 6.66 -27.44 -19.61
N ILE A 120 6.54 -28.59 -20.29
CA ILE A 120 6.78 -28.71 -21.73
C ILE A 120 5.83 -27.84 -22.55
N ARG A 121 4.54 -27.78 -22.17
CA ARG A 121 3.55 -26.92 -22.85
C ARG A 121 3.84 -25.42 -22.76
N GLY A 122 4.74 -25.01 -21.86
CA GLY A 122 5.18 -23.62 -21.77
C GLY A 122 6.69 -23.46 -21.89
N LEU A 123 7.35 -24.41 -22.56
CA LEU A 123 8.57 -24.17 -23.33
C LEU A 123 8.19 -23.42 -24.61
#